data_AF-A0A930F3G1-F1
#
_entry.id   AF-A0A930F3G1-F1
#
_cell.length_a   1.000
_cell.length_b   1.000
_cell.length_c   1.000
_cell.angle_alpha   90.00
_cell.angle_beta   90.00
_cell.angle_gamma   90.00
#
_symmetry.space_group_name_H-M   'P 1'
#
loop_
_entity.id
_entity.type
_entity.pdbx_description
1 polymer ?
#
loop_
_entity_poly.entity_id
_entity_poly.type
_entity_poly.pdbx_seq_one_letter_code
_entity_poly.pdbx_strand_id
1 'polypeptide(L)' 'MKKHKVVIIGGGHGQSLICRGVKTIQNIDLNAIVTVADDGGSTGRLRKNFHIPAMGDIRNVM' A
#
# COMPACT_ATOMS: atom_id res chain seq x y z
N MET A 1 -21.37 7.97 14.87
CA MET A 1 -21.49 6.55 14.46
C MET A 1 -20.16 5.85 14.75
N LYS A 2 -20.17 4.57 15.12
CA LYS A 2 -18.94 3.78 15.34
C LYS A 2 -18.23 3.59 14.00
N LYS A 3 -16.91 3.82 13.95
CA LYS A 3 -16.12 3.51 12.75
C LYS A 3 -15.91 2.00 12.60
N HIS A 4 -16.05 1.49 11.38
CA HIS A 4 -15.69 0.13 11.02
C HIS A 4 -14.20 0.05 10.70
N LYS A 5 -13.48 -0.84 11.38
CA LYS A 5 -12.06 -1.09 11.12
C LYS A 5 -11.92 -2.02 9.92
N VAL A 6 -11.20 -1.58 8.90
CA VAL A 6 -10.94 -2.35 7.68
C VAL A 6 -9.45 -2.43 7.45
N VAL A 7 -8.96 -3.65 7.17
CA VAL A 7 -7.57 -3.90 6.81
C VAL A 7 -7.54 -4.45 5.39
N ILE A 8 -6.77 -3.80 4.52
CA ILE A 8 -6.50 -4.27 3.15
C ILE A 8 -5.06 -4.77 3.09
N ILE A 9 -4.86 -6.01 2.67
CA ILE A 9 -3.54 -6.66 2.59
C ILE A 9 -3.25 -6.96 1.12
N GLY A 10 -2.09 -6.55 0.60
CA GLY A 10 -1.73 -6.84 -0.79
C GLY A 10 -0.47 -6.11 -1.28
N GLY A 11 -0.49 -5.76 -2.57
CA GLY A 11 0.51 -4.91 -3.23
C GLY A 11 -0.03 -4.29 -4.51
N GLY A 12 0.82 -3.51 -5.16
CA GLY A 12 0.62 -2.98 -6.51
C GLY A 12 -0.56 -2.04 -6.71
N HIS A 13 -0.90 -1.88 -7.98
CA HIS A 13 -1.97 -0.98 -8.46
C HIS A 13 -3.37 -1.41 -7.99
N GLY A 14 -3.62 -2.72 -7.88
CA GLY A 14 -4.92 -3.25 -7.46
C GLY A 14 -5.27 -2.82 -6.04
N GLN A 15 -4.36 -3.00 -5.09
CA GLN A 15 -4.55 -2.53 -3.72
C GLN A 15 -4.75 -1.01 -3.68
N SER A 16 -3.96 -0.26 -4.44
CA SER A 16 -4.03 1.20 -4.49
C SER A 16 -5.40 1.72 -4.95
N LEU A 17 -5.98 1.08 -5.98
CA LEU A 17 -7.33 1.39 -6.47
C LEU A 17 -8.41 1.07 -5.43
N ILE A 18 -8.33 -0.09 -4.77
CA ILE A 18 -9.29 -0.48 -3.73
C ILE A 18 -9.19 0.49 -2.55
N CYS A 19 -7.99 0.81 -2.06
CA CYS A 19 -7.77 1.79 -0.99
C CYS A 19 -8.39 3.14 -1.35
N ARG A 20 -8.24 3.60 -2.59
CA ARG A 20 -8.83 4.86 -3.06
C ARG A 20 -10.37 4.83 -3.04
N GLY A 21 -10.98 3.72 -3.43
CA GLY A 21 -12.42 3.51 -3.35
C GLY A 21 -12.92 3.48 -1.90
N VAL A 22 -12.29 2.65 -1.06
CA VAL A 22 -12.67 2.45 0.35
C VAL A 22 -12.53 3.73 1.17
N LYS A 23 -11.53 4.59 0.87
CA LYS A 23 -11.38 5.92 1.48
C LYS A 23 -12.62 6.83 1.32
N THR A 24 -13.50 6.56 0.34
CA THR A 24 -14.72 7.37 0.10
C THR A 24 -15.92 6.93 0.95
N ILE A 25 -15.85 5.75 1.57
CA ILE A 25 -16.95 5.21 2.39
C ILE A 25 -16.92 5.88 3.77
N GLN A 26 -18.07 6.41 4.19
CA GLN A 26 -18.20 7.06 5.49
C GLN A 26 -18.06 6.06 6.66
N ASN A 27 -17.55 6.53 7.79
CA ASN A 27 -17.36 5.75 9.01
C ASN A 27 -16.41 4.54 8.85
N ILE A 28 -15.40 4.62 7.98
CA ILE A 28 -14.32 3.63 7.88
C ILE A 28 -13.07 4.13 8.60
N ASP A 29 -12.37 3.21 9.25
CA ASP A 29 -10.99 3.33 9.72
C ASP A 29 -10.13 2.34 8.92
N LEU A 30 -9.46 2.84 7.89
CA LEU A 30 -8.74 2.04 6.90
C LEU A 30 -7.27 1.89 7.26
N ASN A 31 -6.80 0.64 7.32
CA ASN A 31 -5.40 0.28 7.42
C ASN A 31 -4.99 -0.53 6.20
N ALA A 32 -3.75 -0.34 5.73
CA ALA A 32 -3.21 -1.08 4.60
C ALA A 32 -1.90 -1.78 5.01
N ILE A 33 -1.82 -3.08 4.76
CA ILE A 33 -0.59 -3.86 4.86
C ILE A 33 -0.12 -4.08 3.41
N VAL A 34 1.10 -3.66 3.13
CA VAL A 34 1.65 -3.63 1.78
C VAL A 34 2.88 -4.53 1.71
N THR A 35 2.97 -5.37 0.68
CA THR A 35 4.14 -6.20 0.41
C THR A 35 5.39 -5.35 0.13
N VAL A 36 6.53 -5.82 0.62
CA VAL A 36 7.86 -5.23 0.36
C VAL A 36 8.80 -6.21 -0.34
N ALA A 37 8.23 -7.24 -0.97
CA ALA A 37 8.99 -8.29 -1.65
C ALA A 37 9.55 -7.85 -3.01
N ASP A 38 8.97 -6.83 -3.62
CA ASP A 38 9.33 -6.35 -4.96
C ASP A 38 10.83 -6.02 -5.09
N ASP A 39 11.40 -6.43 -6.22
CA ASP A 39 12.82 -6.27 -6.55
C ASP A 39 13.03 -5.71 -7.98
N GLY A 40 11.95 -5.38 -8.69
CA GLY A 40 11.97 -4.82 -10.04
C GLY A 40 12.00 -3.29 -10.12
N GLY A 41 12.37 -2.77 -11.29
CA GLY A 41 12.22 -1.35 -11.64
C GLY A 41 13.04 -0.36 -10.80
N SER A 42 12.48 0.85 -10.58
CA SER A 42 13.08 1.89 -9.74
C SER A 42 13.18 1.44 -8.28
N THR A 43 12.17 0.72 -7.80
CA THR A 43 12.14 0.12 -6.46
C THR A 43 13.34 -0.79 -6.23
N GLY A 44 13.59 -1.72 -7.15
CA GLY A 44 14.74 -2.61 -7.11
C GLY A 44 16.09 -1.89 -7.09
N ARG A 45 16.24 -0.81 -7.87
CA ARG A 45 17.47 0.01 -7.86
C ARG A 45 17.70 0.70 -6.52
N LEU A 46 16.66 1.31 -5.95
CA LEU A 46 16.76 1.96 -4.64
C LEU A 46 17.05 0.94 -3.54
N ARG A 47 16.39 -0.22 -3.58
CA ARG A 47 16.60 -1.33 -2.66
C ARG A 47 18.07 -1.78 -2.63
N LYS A 48 18.67 -1.98 -3.81
CA LYS A 48 20.07 -2.40 -3.98
C LYS A 48 21.07 -1.32 -3.55
N ASN A 49 20.80 -0.06 -3.88
CA ASN A 49 21.74 1.03 -3.61
C ASN A 49 21.71 1.50 -2.15
N PHE A 50 20.55 1.46 -1.51
CA PHE A 50 20.33 2.07 -0.19
C PHE A 50 20.03 1.06 0.92
N HIS A 51 19.97 -0.25 0.62
CA HIS A 51 19.64 -1.31 1.59
C HIS A 51 18.32 -1.08 2.35
N ILE A 52 17.36 -0.42 1.70
CA ILE A 52 16.01 -0.17 2.23
C ILE A 52 15.01 -1.22 1.73
N PRO A 53 13.83 -1.39 2.35
CA PRO A 53 12.74 -2.18 1.79
C PRO A 53 12.22 -1.64 0.45
N ALA A 54 11.46 -2.45 -0.27
CA ALA A 54 10.79 -2.03 -1.50
C ALA A 54 9.73 -0.93 -1.22
N MET A 55 9.97 0.30 -1.68
CA MET A 55 9.09 1.44 -1.41
C MET A 55 8.01 1.69 -2.48
N GLY A 56 8.06 0.97 -3.61
CA GLY A 56 7.21 1.23 -4.77
C GLY A 56 5.72 1.12 -4.47
N ASP A 57 5.33 -0.02 -3.90
CA ASP A 57 3.93 -0.28 -3.58
C ASP A 57 3.43 0.55 -2.40
N ILE A 58 4.28 0.83 -1.42
CA ILE A 58 3.98 1.75 -0.32
C ILE A 58 3.60 3.12 -0.90
N ARG A 59 4.40 3.65 -1.83
CA ARG A 59 4.13 4.93 -2.50
C ARG A 59 2.80 4.93 -3.25
N ASN A 60 2.40 3.81 -3.86
CA ASN A 60 1.15 3.75 -4.63
C ASN A 60 -0.10 3.78 -3.72
N VAL A 61 0.00 3.28 -2.49
CA VAL A 61 -1.12 3.15 -1.53
C VAL A 61 -1.33 4.40 -0.66
N MET A 62 -0.28 5.24 -0.46
CA MET A 62 -0.37 6.51 0.29
C MET A 62 -1.42 7.45 -0.31
#